data_AF-A0A2Z4VA39-F1
#
_entry.id   AF-A0A2Z4VA39-F1
#
_cell.length_a   1.000
_cell.length_b   1.000
_cell.length_c   1.000
_cell.angle_alpha   90.00
_cell.angle_beta   90.00
_cell.angle_gamma   90.00
#
_symmetry.space_group_name_H-M   'P 1'
#
loop_
_entity.id
_entity.type
_entity.pdbx_description
1 polymer ?
#
loop_
_entity_poly.entity_id
_entity_poly.type
_entity_poly.pdbx_seq_one_letter_code
_entity_poly.pdbx_strand_id
1 'polypeptide(L)' 'MPLHRIKVTGLHGDGTVCPPAHEHTRGGAPLTAGCTGRLRYLAACACGEWSGGSSTKSYAAEMGKRHRSAQA' A
#
# COMPACT_ATOMS: atom_id res chain seq x y z
N MET A 1 16.46 17.08 7.00
CA MET A 1 15.05 16.75 6.72
C MET A 1 14.95 15.26 6.46
N PRO A 2 14.02 14.53 7.12
CA PRO A 2 13.81 13.13 6.84
C PRO A 2 13.41 12.92 5.38
N LEU A 3 13.91 11.86 4.75
CA LEU A 3 13.55 11.55 3.38
C LEU A 3 12.12 10.99 3.35
N HIS A 4 11.15 11.77 2.87
CA HIS A 4 9.74 11.38 2.79
C HIS A 4 9.50 10.32 1.69
N ARG A 5 9.91 9.07 1.95
CA ARG A 5 9.62 7.91 1.09
C ARG A 5 8.26 7.31 1.45
N ILE A 6 7.42 7.10 0.44
CA ILE A 6 6.10 6.48 0.62
C ILE A 6 6.19 5.00 0.24
N LYS A 7 5.76 4.12 1.14
CA LYS A 7 5.57 2.70 0.89
C LYS A 7 4.08 2.39 0.87
N VAL A 8 3.60 1.73 -0.18
CA VAL A 8 2.22 1.24 -0.27
C VAL A 8 2.22 -0.26 -0.07
N THR A 9 1.50 -0.72 0.94
CA THR A 9 1.40 -2.12 1.35
C THR A 9 -0.01 -2.62 1.07
N GLY A 10 -0.15 -3.75 0.41
CA GLY A 10 -1.44 -4.42 0.24
C GLY A 10 -1.77 -5.27 1.45
N LEU A 11 -3.01 -5.21 1.92
CA LEU A 11 -3.50 -5.95 3.07
C LEU A 11 -4.62 -6.91 2.64
N HIS A 12 -4.64 -8.08 3.26
CA HIS A 12 -5.76 -9.02 3.21
C HIS A 12 -6.95 -8.49 4.03
N GLY A 13 -8.09 -9.19 3.97
CA GLY A 13 -9.32 -8.77 4.65
C GLY A 13 -9.22 -8.78 6.17
N ASP A 14 -8.40 -9.68 6.70
CA ASP A 14 -8.03 -9.81 8.11
C ASP A 14 -7.01 -8.74 8.55
N GLY A 15 -6.53 -7.89 7.64
CA GLY A 15 -5.55 -6.85 7.92
C GLY A 15 -4.10 -7.31 7.86
N THR A 16 -3.84 -8.59 7.55
CA THR A 16 -2.46 -9.09 7.38
C THR A 16 -1.84 -8.54 6.10
N VAL A 17 -0.52 -8.34 6.11
CA VAL A 17 0.21 -7.85 4.94
C VAL A 17 0.27 -8.93 3.88
N CYS A 18 -0.18 -8.62 2.67
CA CYS A 18 0.01 -9.50 1.52
C CYS A 18 1.49 -9.50 1.12
N PRO A 19 2.19 -10.65 1.23
CA PRO A 19 3.60 -10.74 0.91
C PRO A 19 3.91 -10.33 -0.53
N PRO A 20 5.06 -9.70 -0.80
CA PRO A 20 5.49 -9.40 -2.17
C PRO A 20 5.75 -10.65 -3.00
N ALA A 21 6.00 -11.79 -2.35
CA ALA A 21 6.13 -13.10 -3.00
C ALA A 21 4.80 -13.62 -3.58
N HIS A 22 3.65 -13.07 -3.17
CA HIS A 22 2.38 -13.42 -3.79
C HIS A 22 2.32 -12.82 -5.19
N GLU A 23 2.29 -13.70 -6.19
CA GLU A 23 2.08 -13.32 -7.57
C GLU A 23 0.62 -12.93 -7.78
N HIS A 24 0.41 -11.91 -8.61
CA HIS A 24 -0.93 -11.45 -8.97
C HIS A 24 -0.97 -11.20 -10.47
N THR A 25 -2.13 -11.41 -11.07
CA THR A 25 -2.38 -10.97 -12.45
C THR A 25 -2.31 -9.45 -12.56
N ARG A 26 -2.25 -8.93 -13.78
CA ARG A 26 -2.36 -7.48 -14.05
C ARG A 26 -3.67 -6.89 -13.53
N GLY A 27 -4.74 -7.69 -13.48
CA GLY A 27 -6.04 -7.32 -12.89
C GLY A 27 -6.09 -7.39 -11.37
N GLY A 28 -5.00 -7.78 -10.70
CA GLY A 28 -4.90 -7.85 -9.24
C GLY A 28 -5.42 -9.14 -8.63
N ALA A 29 -5.84 -10.13 -9.43
CA ALA A 29 -6.25 -11.44 -8.94
C ALA A 29 -5.02 -12.22 -8.44
N PRO A 30 -5.08 -12.86 -7.27
CA PRO A 30 -3.97 -13.64 -6.75
C PRO A 30 -3.73 -14.91 -7.57
N LEU A 31 -2.47 -15.25 -7.81
CA LEU A 31 -2.05 -16.49 -8.47
C LEU A 31 -1.52 -17.54 -7.48
N THR A 32 -1.14 -17.10 -6.28
CA THR A 32 -0.67 -17.98 -5.20
C THR A 32 -1.85 -18.71 -4.55
N ALA A 33 -1.76 -20.04 -4.45
CA ALA A 33 -2.75 -20.85 -3.76
C ALA A 33 -2.91 -20.41 -2.29
N GLY A 34 -4.15 -20.29 -1.81
CA GLY A 34 -4.46 -19.83 -0.45
C GLY A 34 -4.38 -18.32 -0.24
N CYS A 35 -3.99 -17.53 -1.24
CA CYS A 35 -4.04 -16.07 -1.14
C CYS A 35 -5.47 -15.56 -1.40
N THR A 36 -6.07 -14.91 -0.41
CA THR A 36 -7.42 -14.33 -0.52
C THR A 36 -7.46 -13.02 -1.31
N GLY A 37 -6.31 -12.55 -1.80
CA GLY A 37 -6.16 -11.27 -2.50
C GLY A 37 -6.02 -10.07 -1.56
N ARG A 38 -5.73 -8.91 -2.16
CA ARG A 38 -5.54 -7.62 -1.46
C ARG A 38 -6.86 -6.86 -1.44
N LEU A 39 -7.44 -6.70 -0.26
CA LEU A 39 -8.72 -6.01 -0.08
C LEU A 39 -8.55 -4.54 0.31
N ARG A 40 -7.41 -4.18 0.92
CA ARG A 40 -7.08 -2.81 1.30
C ARG A 40 -5.63 -2.50 0.99
N TYR A 41 -5.31 -1.22 0.93
CA TYR A 41 -3.97 -0.70 0.71
C TYR A 41 -3.67 0.36 1.77
N LEU A 42 -2.50 0.27 2.37
CA LEU A 42 -2.00 1.23 3.35
C LEU A 42 -0.75 1.90 2.80
N ALA A 43 -0.79 3.21 2.63
CA ALA A 43 0.38 4.03 2.38
C ALA A 43 0.94 4.52 3.71
N ALA A 44 2.26 4.42 3.90
CA ALA A 44 2.95 4.96 5.06
C ALA A 44 4.20 5.72 4.61
N CYS A 45 4.49 6.82 5.30
CA CYS A 45 5.68 7.63 5.07
C CYS A 45 6.82 7.19 6.01
N ALA A 46 8.04 7.15 5.49
CA ALA A 46 9.23 6.84 6.28
C ALA A 46 9.54 7.89 7.37
N CYS A 47 8.89 9.06 7.37
CA CYS A 47 8.97 10.01 8.47
C CYS A 47 8.25 9.53 9.74
N GLY A 48 7.38 8.52 9.66
CA GLY A 48 6.65 7.96 10.80
C GLY A 48 5.39 8.76 11.21
N GLU A 49 5.25 9.99 10.75
CA GLU A 49 4.16 10.89 11.14
C GLU A 49 2.88 10.74 10.31
N TRP A 50 2.94 9.96 9.21
CA TRP A 50 1.81 9.85 8.29
C TRP A 50 1.59 8.43 7.78
N SER A 51 0.32 8.02 7.82
CA SER A 51 -0.20 6.88 7.08
C SER A 51 -1.62 7.16 6.58
N GLY A 52 -2.03 6.47 5.51
CA GLY A 52 -3.35 6.62 4.90
C GLY A 52 -3.80 5.33 4.20
N GLY A 53 -5.03 4.91 4.46
CA GLY A 53 -5.63 3.70 3.89
C GLY A 53 -6.56 3.98 2.71
N SER A 54 -6.69 3.02 1.79
CA SER A 54 -7.67 3.03 0.69
C SER A 54 -8.03 1.61 0.25
N SER A 55 -9.17 1.44 -0.39
CA SER A 55 -9.53 0.22 -1.12
C SER A 55 -8.74 0.05 -2.43
N THR A 56 -8.13 1.12 -2.95
CA THR A 56 -7.37 1.08 -4.21
C THR A 56 -5.91 1.51 -4.02
N LYS A 57 -4.99 0.77 -4.67
CA LYS A 57 -3.54 1.03 -4.60
C LYS A 57 -3.18 2.43 -5.12
N SER A 58 -3.77 2.82 -6.25
CA SER A 58 -3.46 4.11 -6.89
C SER A 58 -3.84 5.28 -5.99
N TYR A 59 -5.02 5.24 -5.36
CA TYR A 59 -5.44 6.31 -4.46
C TYR A 59 -4.56 6.38 -3.21
N ALA A 60 -4.22 5.24 -2.58
CA ALA A 60 -3.29 5.21 -1.46
C ALA A 60 -1.92 5.82 -1.85
N ALA A 61 -1.42 5.52 -3.05
CA ALA A 61 -0.18 6.10 -3.57
C ALA A 61 -0.31 7.62 -3.78
N GLU A 62 -1.41 8.10 -4.35
CA GLU A 62 -1.67 9.54 -4.55
C GLU A 62 -1.76 10.30 -3.22
N MET A 63 -2.41 9.73 -2.20
CA MET A 63 -2.43 10.34 -0.86
C MET A 63 -1.01 10.51 -0.30
N GLY A 64 -0.15 9.50 -0.46
CA GLY A 64 1.24 9.59 -0.03
C GLY A 64 2.06 10.59 -0.84
N LYS A 65 1.82 10.70 -2.15
CA LYS A 65 2.45 11.74 -2.98
C LYS A 65 2.06 13.14 -2.50
N ARG A 66 0.78 13.38 -2.21
CA ARG A 66 0.29 14.66 -1.67
C ARG A 66 0.96 14.99 -0.33
N HIS A 67 1.05 14.02 0.58
CA HIS A 67 1.81 14.21 1.83
C HIS A 67 3.26 14.59 1.54
N ARG A 68 3.96 13.85 0.68
CA ARG A 68 5.35 14.15 0.31
C ARG A 68 5.50 15.56 -0.26
N SER A 69 4.61 15.98 -1.15
CA SER A 69 4.64 17.32 -1.76
C SER A 69 4.35 18.44 -0.75
N ALA A 70 3.56 18.18 0.30
CA ALA A 70 3.32 19.13 1.37
C ALA A 70 4.50 19.28 2.35
N GLN A 71 5.52 18.41 2.24
CA GLN A 71 6.71 18.37 3.10
C GLN A 71 7.99 18.73 2.33
N ALA A 72 7.85 19.13 1.06
CA ALA A 72 8.93 19.61 0.19
C ALA A 72 8.98 21.15 0.23
#